data_AF-A0A7L1PDI0-F1
#
_entry.id   AF-A0A7L1PDI0-F1
#
_cell.length_a   1.000
_cell.length_b   1.000
_cell.length_c   1.000
_cell.angle_alpha   90.00
_cell.angle_beta   90.00
_cell.angle_gamma   90.00
#
_symmetry.space_group_name_H-M   'P 1'
#
loop_
_entity.id
_entity.type
_entity.pdbx_description
1 polymer ?
#
loop_
_entity_poly.entity_id
_entity_poly.type
_entity_poly.pdbx_seq_one_letter_code
_entity_poly.pdbx_strand_id
1 'polypeptide(L)' 'PYLELTIAQLSPLFNILKGDLELTSQRELTPEAEQALEEVQQAISNHQVYRVDLTIDIVVFLVTPDFHPT' A
#
# COMPACT_ATOMS: atom_id res chain seq x y z
N PRO A 1 -1.82 -11.00 1.10
CA PRO A 1 -1.35 -9.94 0.17
C PRO A 1 -0.68 -8.84 1.00
N TYR A 2 0.36 -8.19 0.50
CA TYR A 2 1.20 -7.28 1.31
C TYR A 2 0.45 -6.06 1.86
N LEU A 3 -0.52 -5.53 1.11
CA LEU A 3 -1.33 -4.37 1.51
C LEU A 3 -2.71 -4.76 2.03
N GLU A 4 -2.99 -6.07 2.18
CA GLU A 4 -4.29 -6.61 2.59
C GLU A 4 -5.51 -6.21 1.70
N LEU A 5 -5.26 -5.66 0.50
CA LEU A 5 -6.31 -5.32 -0.46
C LEU A 5 -6.73 -6.53 -1.31
N THR A 6 -8.03 -6.62 -1.57
CA THR A 6 -8.60 -7.65 -2.45
C THR A 6 -8.57 -7.24 -3.92
N ILE A 7 -8.59 -8.22 -4.83
CA ILE A 7 -8.71 -7.97 -6.27
C ILE A 7 -10.00 -7.23 -6.62
N ALA A 8 -11.08 -7.43 -5.85
CA ALA A 8 -12.34 -6.72 -6.04
C ALA A 8 -12.16 -5.21 -5.79
N GLN A 9 -11.47 -4.83 -4.71
CA GLN A 9 -11.16 -3.42 -4.42
C GLN A 9 -10.28 -2.77 -5.48
N LEU A 10 -9.38 -3.54 -6.11
CA LEU A 10 -8.50 -3.05 -7.18
C LEU A 10 -9.14 -3.11 -8.58
N SER A 11 -10.29 -3.76 -8.74
CA SER A 11 -10.95 -3.94 -10.04
C SER A 11 -11.26 -2.63 -10.79
N PRO A 12 -11.71 -1.55 -10.13
CA PRO A 12 -11.94 -0.26 -10.80
C PRO A 12 -10.68 0.26 -11.51
N LEU A 13 -9.50 0.11 -10.89
CA LEU A 13 -8.23 0.54 -11.47
C LEU A 13 -7.89 -0.25 -12.73
N PHE A 14 -8.10 -1.58 -12.72
CA PHE A 14 -7.85 -2.41 -13.90
C PHE A 14 -8.84 -2.10 -15.03
N ASN A 15 -10.08 -1.74 -14.70
CA ASN A 15 -11.11 -1.46 -15.70
C ASN A 15 -10.80 -0.20 -16.51
N ILE A 16 -10.12 0.81 -15.93
CA ILE A 16 -9.60 1.96 -16.68
C ILE A 16 -8.62 1.50 -17.78
N LEU A 17 -7.82 0.47 -17.49
CA LEU A 17 -6.81 -0.04 -18.40
C LEU A 17 -7.37 -0.99 -19.46
N LYS A 18 -8.59 -1.51 -19.28
CA LYS A 18 -9.28 -2.39 -20.23
C LYS A 18 -9.92 -1.64 -21.41
N GLY A 19 -9.80 -0.31 -21.44
CA GLY A 19 -10.30 0.51 -22.54
C GLY A 19 -9.59 0.23 -23.87
N ASP A 20 -9.59 1.23 -24.74
CA ASP A 20 -8.97 1.13 -26.06
C ASP A 20 -7.49 0.69 -25.98
N LEU A 21 -7.10 -0.19 -26.91
CA LEU A 21 -5.73 -0.73 -27.01
C LEU A 21 -4.72 0.38 -27.34
N GLU A 22 -5.21 1.46 -27.94
CA GLU A 22 -4.42 2.65 -28.24
C GLU A 22 -3.92 3.31 -26.94
N LEU A 23 -2.60 3.39 -26.80
CA LEU A 23 -1.94 4.03 -25.65
C LEU A 23 -2.29 5.52 -25.52
N THR A 24 -2.72 6.15 -26.61
CA THR A 24 -3.13 7.56 -26.67
C THR A 24 -4.60 7.79 -26.36
N SER A 25 -5.38 6.73 -26.16
CA SER A 25 -6.80 6.85 -25.84
C SER A 25 -6.99 7.54 -24.50
N GLN A 26 -7.94 8.46 -24.45
CA GLN A 26 -8.27 9.21 -23.24
C GLN A 26 -8.83 8.25 -22.18
N ARG A 27 -8.16 8.20 -21.03
CA ARG A 27 -8.62 7.45 -19.86
C ARG A 27 -8.84 8.43 -18.74
N GLU A 28 -10.02 8.36 -18.16
CA GLU A 28 -10.41 9.20 -17.05
C GLU A 28 -10.54 8.34 -15.80
N LEU A 29 -10.21 8.93 -14.64
CA LEU A 29 -10.50 8.29 -13.38
C LEU A 29 -11.99 8.37 -13.12
N THR A 30 -12.62 7.21 -12.90
CA THR A 30 -13.98 7.17 -12.38
C THR A 30 -13.95 7.37 -10.85
N PRO A 31 -15.05 7.80 -10.23
CA PRO A 31 -15.12 7.96 -8.77
C PRO A 31 -14.75 6.68 -8.00
N GLU A 32 -15.09 5.50 -8.54
CA GLU A 32 -14.74 4.21 -7.93
C GLU A 32 -13.23 3.93 -8.01
N ALA A 33 -12.58 4.36 -9.09
CA ALA A 33 -11.14 4.26 -9.23
C ALA A 33 -10.41 5.26 -8.32
N GLU A 34 -10.95 6.46 -8.13
CA GLU A 34 -10.44 7.42 -7.15
C GLU A 34 -10.49 6.84 -5.74
N GLN A 35 -11.63 6.27 -5.36
CA GLN A 35 -11.79 5.61 -4.06
C GLN A 35 -10.80 4.45 -3.89
N ALA A 36 -10.62 3.61 -4.92
CA ALA A 36 -9.67 2.51 -4.88
C ALA A 36 -8.22 2.99 -4.74
N LEU A 37 -7.85 4.12 -5.34
CA LEU A 37 -6.53 4.73 -5.13
C LEU A 37 -6.35 5.22 -3.69
N GLU A 38 -7.38 5.82 -3.10
CA GLU A 38 -7.32 6.28 -1.71
C GLU A 38 -7.14 5.09 -0.74
N GLU A 39 -7.86 3.99 -0.95
CA GLU A 39 -7.68 2.74 -0.18
C GLU A 39 -6.25 2.19 -0.33
N VAL A 40 -5.68 2.23 -1.53
CA VAL A 40 -4.28 1.83 -1.76
C VAL A 40 -3.31 2.73 -0.99
N GLN A 41 -3.50 4.04 -1.04
CA GLN A 41 -2.65 5.00 -0.32
C GLN A 41 -2.73 4.82 1.19
N GLN A 42 -3.94 4.60 1.73
CA GLN A 42 -4.14 4.32 3.14
C GLN A 42 -3.49 2.99 3.53
N ALA A 43 -3.67 1.93 2.73
CA ALA A 43 -3.05 0.65 2.99
C ALA A 43 -1.53 0.75 3.01
N ILE A 44 -0.93 1.48 2.05
CA ILE A 44 0.52 1.73 2.01
C ILE A 44 0.97 2.56 3.22
N SER A 45 0.21 3.57 3.62
CA SER A 45 0.57 4.43 4.76
C SER A 45 0.48 3.70 6.10
N ASN A 46 -0.55 2.86 6.26
CA ASN A 46 -0.75 2.03 7.45
C ASN A 46 0.26 0.89 7.53
N HIS A 47 0.70 0.38 6.40
CA HIS A 47 1.76 -0.62 6.36
C HIS A 47 3.11 0.08 6.57
N GLN A 48 3.77 -0.22 7.69
CA GLN A 48 5.18 0.10 7.83
C GLN A 48 5.99 -0.73 6.83
N VAL A 49 6.23 -0.17 5.65
CA VAL A 49 7.20 -0.70 4.71
C VAL A 49 8.57 -0.36 5.26
N TYR A 50 9.14 -1.25 6.06
CA TYR A 50 10.56 -1.18 6.41
C TYR A 50 11.37 -1.34 5.13
N ARG A 51 11.66 -0.24 4.43
CA ARG A 51 12.79 -0.21 3.50
C ARG A 51 14.04 -0.24 4.37
N VAL A 52 14.58 -1.42 4.56
CA VAL A 52 15.86 -1.61 5.23
C VAL A 52 16.95 -1.14 4.26
N ASP A 53 17.55 0.01 4.55
CA ASP A 53 18.76 0.43 3.88
C ASP A 53 19.93 -0.35 4.46
N LEU A 54 20.45 -1.32 3.70
CA LEU A 54 21.55 -2.19 4.12
C LEU A 54 22.91 -1.48 4.17
N THR A 55 22.97 -0.22 3.72
CA THR A 55 24.18 0.62 3.85
C THR A 55 24.26 1.34 5.19
N ILE A 56 23.19 1.29 5.98
CA ILE A 56 23.09 1.89 7.31
C ILE A 56 23.20 0.79 8.35
N ASP A 57 24.00 1.01 9.40
CA ASP A 57 24.13 0.08 10.51
C ASP A 57 22.76 -0.12 11.20
N ILE A 58 22.36 -1.38 11.33
CA ILE A 58 21.10 -1.74 12.00
C ILE A 58 21.33 -1.72 13.51
N VAL A 59 20.66 -0.80 14.20
CA VAL A 59 20.66 -0.74 15.66
C VAL A 59 19.38 -1.37 16.20
N VAL A 60 19.53 -2.40 17.04
CA VAL A 60 18.42 -3.07 17.72
C VAL A 60 18.37 -2.56 19.16
N PHE A 61 17.23 -2.01 19.57
CA PHE A 61 17.00 -1.63 20.96
C PHE A 61 16.18 -2.72 21.65
N LEU A 62 16.77 -3.34 22.67
CA LEU A 62 16.07 -4.27 23.56
C LEU A 62 15.53 -3.47 24.75
N VAL A 63 14.21 -3.32 24.82
CA VAL A 63 13.55 -2.75 26.00
C VAL A 63 13.23 -3.91 26.94
N THR A 64 13.95 -3.99 28.06
CA THR A 64 13.58 -4.91 29.14
C THR A 64 12.45 -4.29 29.96
N PRO A 65 11.32 -4.98 30.16
CA PRO A 65 10.26 -4.46 31.02
C PRO A 65 10.76 -4.39 32.47
N ASP A 66 10.45 -3.29 33.16
CA ASP A 66 10.71 -3.12 34.59
C ASP A 66 9.86 -4.11 35.38
N PHE A 67 10.43 -5.28 35.67
CA PHE A 67 9.78 -6.28 36.49
C PHE A 67 9.98 -5.92 37.96
N HIS A 68 8.93 -5.40 38.60
CA HIS A 68 8.84 -5.33 40.05
C HIS A 68 8.13 -6.58 40.57
N PRO A 69 8.84 -7.54 41.20
CA PRO A 69 8.18 -8.66 41.88
C PRO A 69 7.36 -8.12 43.07
N THR A 70 6.15 -8.65 43.24
CA THR A 70 5.22 -8.33 44.34
C THR A 70 5.33 -9.37 45.44
#